data_AF-A0A7Y5UTL2-F1
#
_entry.id   AF-A0A7Y5UTL2-F1
#
_cell.length_a   1.000
_cell.length_b   1.000
_cell.length_c   1.000
_cell.angle_alpha   90.00
_cell.angle_beta   90.00
_cell.angle_gamma   90.00
#
_symmetry.space_group_name_H-M   'P 1'
#
loop_
_entity.id
_entity.type
_entity.pdbx_description
1 polymer ?
#
loop_
_entity_poly.entity_id
_entity_poly.type
_entity_poly.pdbx_seq_one_letter_code
_entity_poly.pdbx_strand_id
1 'polypeptide(L)'
;ERPDGPWLAAFALAVPGFLFVLPWLGLHETYIERSAITALPFVLLWIGAGLADVGSRLRTGVGALTVAVVLASLTTLFRFQHERWTVYKPNPDWASAAAYLGAEIDAGVSDRPIFTSKPNPRSLCYYDGRIQDLKNLEPAAELGALGGKVRARFGASFGAWAERTFTEFERQKAELLAGAKLLVFRAGDGTVASLDPRAKIGDGVFYLMRNHWHPPDDTTVERLVASPEVEVLETRAFSGVTVWKARLR
;
A
#
# COMPACT_ATOMS: atom_id res chain seq x y z
N GLU A 1 3.31 32.34 35.79
CA GLU A 1 4.12 33.10 34.81
C GLU A 1 4.10 32.35 33.48
N ARG A 2 4.04 33.05 32.34
CA ARG A 2 4.20 32.39 31.03
C ARG A 2 5.68 32.00 30.90
N PRO A 3 6.01 30.78 30.46
CA PRO A 3 7.40 30.43 30.19
C PRO A 3 7.95 31.38 29.12
N ASP A 4 9.11 31.96 29.39
CA ASP A 4 9.76 32.93 28.52
C ASP A 4 10.05 32.31 27.14
N GLY A 5 9.88 33.09 26.07
CA GLY A 5 10.06 32.64 24.67
C GLY A 5 11.31 31.76 24.40
N PRO A 6 12.49 32.05 25.02
CA PRO A 6 13.68 31.22 24.88
C PRO A 6 13.56 29.79 25.44
N TRP A 7 12.85 29.60 26.55
CA TRP A 7 12.63 28.28 27.15
C TRP A 7 11.71 27.42 26.28
N LEU A 8 10.71 28.05 25.67
CA LEU A 8 9.81 27.40 24.74
C LEU A 8 10.52 26.94 23.46
N ALA A 9 11.42 27.77 22.90
CA ALA A 9 12.23 27.40 21.77
C ALA A 9 13.20 26.25 22.09
N ALA A 10 13.83 26.26 23.28
CA ALA A 10 14.71 25.19 23.73
C ALA A 10 13.96 23.86 23.89
N PHE A 11 12.75 23.88 24.48
CA PHE A 11 11.92 22.69 24.65
C PHE A 11 11.45 22.11 23.31
N ALA A 12 11.06 22.98 22.37
CA ALA A 12 10.61 22.55 21.05
C ALA A 12 11.76 22.02 20.16
N LEU A 13 13.00 22.47 20.38
CA LEU A 13 14.21 21.91 19.74
C LEU A 13 14.73 20.65 20.44
N ALA A 14 14.41 20.44 21.71
CA ALA A 14 14.80 19.24 22.45
C ALA A 14 14.15 17.97 21.88
N VAL A 15 12.93 18.06 21.34
CA VAL A 15 12.24 16.92 20.71
C VAL A 15 12.94 16.41 19.45
N PRO A 16 13.20 17.24 18.41
CA PRO A 16 13.98 16.79 17.25
C PRO A 16 15.42 16.42 17.62
N GLY A 17 16.04 17.10 18.59
CA GLY A 17 17.35 16.71 19.11
C GLY A 17 17.36 15.32 19.75
N PHE A 18 16.39 15.03 20.61
CA PHE A 18 16.20 13.71 21.24
C PHE A 18 15.94 12.62 20.18
N LEU A 19 15.03 12.88 19.23
CA LEU A 19 14.73 11.96 18.15
C LEU A 19 15.93 11.72 17.21
N PHE A 20 16.84 12.69 17.07
CA PHE A 20 18.08 12.51 16.31
C PHE A 20 19.13 11.66 17.07
N VAL A 21 19.19 11.78 18.40
CA VAL A 21 20.10 11.01 19.25
C VAL A 21 19.72 9.52 19.31
N LEU A 22 18.42 9.18 19.26
CA LEU A 22 17.95 7.79 19.33
C LEU A 22 18.57 6.88 18.24
N PRO A 23 18.55 7.24 16.94
CA PRO A 23 19.25 6.48 15.91
C PRO A 23 20.77 6.38 16.14
N TRP A 24 21.40 7.43 16.66
CA TRP A 24 22.85 7.43 16.93
C TRP A 24 23.23 6.47 18.05
N LEU A 25 22.34 6.27 19.03
CA LEU A 25 22.49 5.29 20.11
C LEU A 25 22.13 3.85 19.70
N GLY A 26 21.84 3.59 18.41
CA GLY A 26 21.47 2.27 17.92
C GLY A 26 20.00 1.91 18.11
N LEU A 27 19.17 2.83 18.60
CA LEU A 27 17.72 2.66 18.75
C LEU A 27 17.02 3.00 17.43
N HIS A 28 17.22 2.13 16.45
CA HIS A 28 16.81 2.36 15.08
C HIS A 28 15.28 2.20 14.88
N GLU A 29 14.59 1.42 15.70
CA GLU A 29 13.15 1.11 15.54
C GLU A 29 12.22 2.11 16.25
N THR A 30 12.47 3.42 16.12
CA THR A 30 11.58 4.41 16.73
C THR A 30 10.30 4.54 15.90
N TYR A 31 9.18 4.04 16.42
CA TYR A 31 7.87 4.21 15.79
C TYR A 31 7.45 5.69 15.82
N ILE A 32 7.41 6.32 14.65
CA ILE A 32 6.80 7.65 14.51
C ILE A 32 5.29 7.45 14.39
N GLU A 33 4.57 7.84 15.44
CA GLU A 33 3.12 7.76 15.46
C GLU A 33 2.53 8.66 14.36
N ARG A 34 1.67 8.10 13.51
CA ARG A 34 1.06 8.85 12.38
C ARG A 34 0.25 10.05 12.84
N SER A 35 -0.24 10.03 14.08
CA SER A 35 -0.96 11.12 14.73
C SER A 35 -0.07 12.36 14.95
N ALA A 36 1.26 12.19 15.14
CA ALA A 36 2.19 13.29 15.34
C ALA A 36 2.29 14.22 14.11
N ILE A 37 2.00 13.71 12.91
CA ILE A 37 1.95 14.51 11.67
C ILE A 37 0.90 15.62 11.78
N THR A 38 -0.22 15.36 12.45
CA THR A 38 -1.29 16.36 12.63
C THR A 38 -0.92 17.45 13.64
N ALA A 39 -0.02 17.15 14.59
CA ALA A 39 0.48 18.10 15.57
C ALA A 39 1.62 18.99 15.01
N LEU A 40 2.29 18.54 13.94
CA LEU A 40 3.48 19.19 13.37
C LEU A 40 3.28 20.69 13.04
N PRO A 41 2.17 21.13 12.40
CA PRO A 41 1.95 22.54 12.11
C PRO A 41 1.91 23.42 13.37
N PHE A 42 1.32 22.90 14.46
CA PHE A 42 1.23 23.63 15.74
C PHE A 42 2.59 23.74 16.40
N VAL A 43 3.41 22.68 16.36
CA VAL A 43 4.79 22.70 16.86
C VAL A 43 5.63 23.72 16.09
N LEU A 44 5.51 23.79 14.77
CA LEU A 44 6.24 24.74 13.94
C LEU A 44 5.83 26.19 14.21
N LEU A 45 4.52 26.45 14.36
CA LEU A 45 4.02 27.77 14.76
C LEU A 45 4.55 28.17 16.14
N TRP A 46 4.64 27.22 17.07
CA TRP A 46 5.15 27.46 18.41
C TRP A 46 6.65 27.78 18.43
N ILE A 47 7.45 27.06 17.65
CA ILE A 47 8.87 27.36 17.41
C ILE A 47 9.03 28.74 16.79
N GLY A 48 8.25 29.05 15.76
CA GLY A 48 8.28 30.35 15.09
C GLY A 48 7.95 31.52 16.02
N ALA A 49 6.96 31.34 16.89
CA ALA A 49 6.60 32.31 17.92
C ALA A 49 7.74 32.53 18.92
N GLY A 50 8.37 31.45 19.42
CA GLY A 50 9.50 31.57 20.36
C GLY A 50 10.74 32.23 19.74
N LEU A 51 10.97 32.04 18.44
CA LEU A 51 12.08 32.67 17.71
C LEU A 51 11.82 34.14 17.34
N ALA A 52 10.56 34.60 17.38
CA ALA A 52 10.22 35.99 17.07
C ALA A 52 10.79 36.97 18.11
N ASP A 53 10.89 36.54 19.37
CA ASP A 53 11.39 37.34 20.50
C ASP A 53 12.92 37.31 20.63
N VAL A 54 13.61 36.60 19.74
CA VAL A 54 15.06 36.42 19.78
C VAL A 54 15.77 37.45 18.89
N GLY A 55 16.91 37.96 19.34
CA GLY A 55 17.73 38.93 18.60
C GLY A 55 18.06 38.46 17.16
N SER A 56 18.06 39.40 16.21
CA SER A 56 18.09 39.12 14.77
C SER A 56 19.21 38.19 14.31
N ARG A 57 20.43 38.31 14.88
CA ARG A 57 21.57 37.45 14.56
C ARG A 57 21.34 35.99 15.00
N LEU A 58 20.80 35.80 16.20
CA LEU A 58 20.55 34.47 16.75
C LEU A 58 19.36 33.82 16.03
N ARG A 59 18.33 34.59 15.67
CA ARG A 59 17.21 34.13 14.83
C ARG A 59 17.69 33.64 13.46
N THR A 60 18.56 34.38 12.79
CA THR A 60 19.15 33.96 11.51
C THR A 60 20.00 32.70 11.68
N GLY A 61 20.80 32.61 12.74
CA GLY A 61 21.60 31.42 13.04
C GLY A 61 20.76 30.17 13.27
N VAL A 62 19.70 30.27 14.08
CA VAL A 62 18.77 29.15 14.32
C VAL A 62 18.00 28.77 13.06
N GLY A 63 17.55 29.75 12.27
CA GLY A 63 16.90 29.50 10.98
C GLY A 63 17.81 28.75 10.01
N ALA A 64 19.06 29.19 9.86
CA ALA A 64 20.05 28.53 9.00
C ALA A 64 20.35 27.10 9.47
N LEU A 65 20.51 26.89 10.78
CA LEU A 65 20.72 25.57 11.36
C LEU A 65 19.52 24.64 11.13
N THR A 66 18.30 25.15 11.30
CA THR A 66 17.07 24.38 11.07
C THR A 66 16.98 23.92 9.62
N VAL A 67 17.25 24.83 8.66
CA VAL A 67 17.28 24.48 7.23
C VAL A 67 18.37 23.45 6.95
N ALA A 68 19.57 23.61 7.52
CA ALA A 68 20.66 22.65 7.36
C ALA A 68 20.30 21.25 7.89
N VAL A 69 19.66 21.17 9.07
CA VAL A 69 19.19 19.90 9.64
C VAL A 69 18.11 19.27 8.77
N VAL A 70 17.12 20.05 8.31
CA VAL A 70 16.07 19.56 7.40
C VAL A 70 16.67 19.02 6.10
N LEU A 71 17.58 19.75 5.46
CA LEU A 71 18.25 19.31 4.24
C LEU A 71 19.10 18.06 4.48
N ALA A 72 19.81 17.97 5.61
CA ALA A 72 20.58 16.79 5.98
C ALA A 72 19.69 15.57 6.22
N SER A 73 18.57 15.74 6.93
CA SER A 73 17.57 14.68 7.16
C SER A 73 16.94 14.21 5.84
N LEU A 74 16.52 15.13 4.97
CA LEU A 74 15.96 14.79 3.64
C LEU A 74 17.01 14.09 2.77
N THR A 75 18.23 14.61 2.73
CA THR A 75 19.32 13.99 1.95
C THR A 75 19.62 12.58 2.46
N THR A 76 19.65 12.39 3.78
CA THR A 76 19.88 11.07 4.39
C THR A 76 18.75 10.09 4.06
N LEU A 77 17.49 10.55 4.15
CA LEU A 77 16.31 9.79 3.78
C LEU A 77 16.37 9.34 2.32
N PHE A 78 16.60 10.26 1.38
CA PHE A 78 16.63 9.96 -0.05
C PHE A 78 17.84 9.13 -0.47
N ARG A 79 19.01 9.33 0.16
CA ARG A 79 20.25 8.63 -0.23
C ARG A 79 20.37 7.23 0.38
N PHE A 80 19.94 7.04 1.63
CA PHE A 80 20.29 5.84 2.40
C PHE A 80 19.07 5.00 2.81
N GLN A 81 17.87 5.57 2.79
CA GLN A 81 16.66 4.90 3.28
C GLN A 81 15.61 4.68 2.16
N HIS A 82 15.97 4.85 0.88
CA HIS A 82 15.07 4.57 -0.25
C HIS A 82 14.59 3.10 -0.26
N GLU A 83 15.43 2.18 0.22
CA GLU A 83 15.13 0.74 0.23
C GLU A 83 14.85 0.17 1.63
N ARG A 84 15.20 0.92 2.68
CA ARG A 84 15.02 0.53 4.07
C ARG A 84 14.26 1.65 4.79
N TRP A 85 13.07 1.33 5.28
CA TRP A 85 12.32 2.10 6.29
C TRP A 85 11.66 3.44 5.91
N THR A 86 10.35 3.34 5.65
CA THR A 86 9.32 4.09 6.42
C THR A 86 8.07 3.24 6.74
N VAL A 87 8.09 1.95 6.40
CA VAL A 87 6.93 1.06 6.55
C VAL A 87 7.26 0.00 7.60
N TYR A 88 6.39 -0.12 8.60
CA TYR A 88 6.41 -1.16 9.66
C TYR A 88 6.45 -2.61 9.13
N LYS A 89 6.28 -2.80 7.81
CA LYS A 89 6.38 -4.09 7.12
C LYS A 89 7.30 -3.92 5.93
N PRO A 90 8.25 -4.84 5.68
CA PRO A 90 9.04 -4.78 4.46
C PRO A 90 8.14 -4.80 3.24
N ASN A 91 8.52 -3.98 2.28
CA ASN A 91 7.76 -3.74 1.06
C ASN A 91 8.04 -4.90 0.09
N PRO A 92 7.08 -5.81 -0.14
CA PRO A 92 7.28 -6.85 -1.13
C PRO A 92 7.49 -6.21 -2.51
N ASP A 93 8.36 -6.78 -3.33
CA ASP A 93 8.70 -6.27 -4.65
C ASP A 93 7.61 -6.60 -5.68
N TRP A 94 6.49 -5.91 -5.50
CA TRP A 94 5.31 -5.99 -6.34
C TRP A 94 5.56 -5.44 -7.75
N ALA A 95 6.49 -4.50 -7.90
CA ALA A 95 6.85 -3.91 -9.19
C ALA A 95 7.47 -4.97 -10.11
N SER A 96 8.47 -5.71 -9.62
CA SER A 96 9.09 -6.79 -10.40
C SER A 96 8.12 -7.95 -10.65
N ALA A 97 7.28 -8.29 -9.66
CA ALA A 97 6.25 -9.33 -9.85
C ALA A 97 5.22 -8.94 -10.92
N ALA A 98 4.77 -7.69 -10.92
CA ALA A 98 3.87 -7.17 -11.95
C ALA A 98 4.56 -7.08 -13.31
N ALA A 99 5.83 -6.68 -13.37
CA ALA A 99 6.59 -6.64 -14.62
C ALA A 99 6.77 -8.04 -15.25
N TYR A 100 7.01 -9.08 -14.44
CA TYR A 100 7.04 -10.46 -14.91
C TYR A 100 5.70 -10.90 -15.50
N LEU A 101 4.60 -10.66 -14.78
CA LEU A 101 3.25 -10.99 -15.27
C LEU A 101 2.86 -10.15 -16.49
N GLY A 102 3.31 -8.90 -16.55
CA GLY A 102 3.15 -8.02 -17.71
C GLY A 102 3.87 -8.56 -18.95
N ALA A 103 5.09 -9.08 -18.78
CA ALA A 103 5.81 -9.75 -19.87
C ALA A 103 5.12 -11.04 -20.33
N GLU A 104 4.49 -11.79 -19.44
CA GLU A 104 3.64 -12.94 -19.82
C GLU A 104 2.44 -12.46 -20.65
N ILE A 105 1.79 -11.36 -20.27
CA ILE A 105 0.72 -10.75 -21.06
C ILE A 105 1.21 -10.34 -22.45
N ASP A 106 2.36 -9.69 -22.54
CA ASP A 106 2.96 -9.26 -23.82
C ASP A 106 3.35 -10.46 -24.69
N ALA A 107 3.70 -11.60 -24.09
CA ALA A 107 3.94 -12.87 -24.77
C ALA A 107 2.64 -13.59 -25.22
N GLY A 108 1.47 -12.95 -25.05
CA GLY A 108 0.18 -13.45 -25.51
C GLY A 108 -0.62 -14.22 -24.45
N VAL A 109 -0.16 -14.26 -23.20
CA VAL A 109 -0.95 -14.85 -22.11
C VAL A 109 -2.11 -13.93 -21.74
N SER A 110 -3.32 -14.44 -21.86
CA SER A 110 -4.52 -13.75 -21.38
C SER A 110 -5.47 -14.74 -20.72
N ASP A 111 -6.36 -14.21 -19.88
CA ASP A 111 -7.44 -14.93 -19.21
C ASP A 111 -6.99 -16.04 -18.24
N ARG A 112 -5.70 -16.09 -17.90
CA ARG A 112 -5.19 -17.01 -16.87
C ARG A 112 -5.41 -16.43 -15.47
N PRO A 113 -5.95 -17.22 -14.53
CA PRO A 113 -6.17 -16.75 -13.18
C PRO A 113 -4.87 -16.74 -12.38
N ILE A 114 -4.76 -15.75 -11.49
CA ILE A 114 -3.71 -15.68 -10.47
C ILE A 114 -4.39 -15.99 -9.13
N PHE A 115 -4.07 -17.11 -8.50
CA PHE A 115 -4.56 -17.42 -7.16
C PHE A 115 -3.54 -17.03 -6.10
N THR A 116 -4.00 -16.33 -5.07
CA THR A 116 -3.11 -15.89 -3.99
C THR A 116 -3.67 -16.22 -2.61
N SER A 117 -2.76 -16.49 -1.67
CA SER A 117 -3.03 -16.52 -0.23
C SER A 117 -3.38 -15.09 0.19
N LYS A 118 -4.68 -14.82 0.12
CA LYS A 118 -5.36 -13.55 0.41
C LYS A 118 -4.45 -12.41 0.94
N PRO A 119 -4.04 -11.45 0.10
CA PRO A 119 -3.48 -10.21 0.64
C PRO A 119 -4.08 -8.94 0.02
N ASN A 120 -3.62 -7.80 0.55
CA ASN A 120 -4.03 -6.42 0.23
C ASN A 120 -4.35 -6.22 -1.27
N PRO A 121 -5.59 -5.86 -1.63
CA PRO A 121 -6.17 -6.26 -2.90
C PRO A 121 -5.77 -5.36 -4.09
N ARG A 122 -4.68 -4.58 -3.98
CA ARG A 122 -4.29 -3.58 -4.98
C ARG A 122 -2.83 -3.59 -5.40
N SER A 123 -2.00 -4.49 -4.88
CA SER A 123 -0.56 -4.38 -5.10
C SER A 123 -0.12 -4.59 -6.55
N LEU A 124 -0.68 -5.59 -7.27
CA LEU A 124 -0.33 -5.82 -8.68
C LEU A 124 -0.97 -4.80 -9.63
N CYS A 125 -2.27 -4.52 -9.44
CA CYS A 125 -3.02 -3.60 -10.31
C CYS A 125 -2.51 -2.14 -10.24
N TYR A 126 -1.77 -1.81 -9.18
CA TYR A 126 -1.08 -0.52 -9.05
C TYR A 126 0.08 -0.38 -10.06
N TYR A 127 0.79 -1.47 -10.37
CA TYR A 127 1.95 -1.45 -11.27
C TYR A 127 1.60 -1.83 -12.71
N ASP A 128 0.58 -2.68 -12.91
CA ASP A 128 0.06 -3.01 -14.24
C ASP A 128 -1.48 -3.06 -14.22
N GLY A 129 -2.12 -2.09 -14.89
CA GLY A 129 -3.59 -1.98 -14.94
C GLY A 129 -4.29 -3.10 -15.72
N ARG A 130 -3.54 -3.95 -16.42
CA ARG A 130 -4.09 -5.16 -17.07
C ARG A 130 -4.26 -6.31 -16.09
N ILE A 131 -3.70 -6.21 -14.88
CA ILE A 131 -3.88 -7.20 -13.82
C ILE A 131 -4.90 -6.64 -12.83
N GLN A 132 -6.02 -7.33 -12.61
CA GLN A 132 -7.10 -6.83 -11.76
C GLN A 132 -7.50 -7.82 -10.67
N ASP A 133 -7.84 -7.31 -9.48
CA ASP A 133 -8.41 -8.12 -8.40
C ASP A 133 -9.93 -8.17 -8.55
N LEU A 134 -10.46 -9.36 -8.87
CA LEU A 134 -11.88 -9.54 -9.14
C LEU A 134 -12.73 -9.12 -7.93
N LYS A 135 -12.29 -9.41 -6.71
CA LYS A 135 -13.04 -9.12 -5.49
C LYS A 135 -13.30 -7.62 -5.32
N ASN A 136 -12.39 -6.76 -5.79
CA ASN A 136 -12.57 -5.31 -5.72
C ASN A 136 -13.49 -4.77 -6.81
N LEU A 137 -13.66 -5.53 -7.89
CA LEU A 137 -14.43 -5.12 -9.07
C LEU A 137 -15.82 -5.77 -9.11
N GLU A 138 -16.12 -6.72 -8.22
CA GLU A 138 -17.45 -7.30 -8.07
C GLU A 138 -18.53 -6.21 -7.87
N PRO A 139 -19.63 -6.22 -8.64
CA PRO A 139 -20.68 -5.22 -8.53
C PRO A 139 -21.27 -5.17 -7.12
N ALA A 140 -21.49 -3.96 -6.59
CA ALA A 140 -22.19 -3.83 -5.31
C ALA A 140 -23.68 -4.19 -5.47
N ALA A 141 -24.17 -5.09 -4.62
CA ALA A 141 -25.54 -5.61 -4.72
C ALA A 141 -26.65 -4.57 -4.47
N GLU A 142 -26.36 -3.44 -3.81
CA GLU A 142 -27.38 -2.50 -3.29
C GLU A 142 -27.16 -1.02 -3.64
N LEU A 143 -26.64 -0.70 -4.83
CA LEU A 143 -26.34 0.70 -5.19
C LEU A 143 -27.55 1.63 -5.18
N GLY A 144 -28.70 1.14 -5.68
CA GLY A 144 -29.95 1.90 -5.65
C GLY A 144 -30.43 2.20 -4.22
N ALA A 145 -30.20 1.28 -3.28
CA ALA A 145 -30.57 1.48 -1.88
C ALA A 145 -29.67 2.51 -1.18
N LEU A 146 -28.40 2.62 -1.58
CA LEU A 146 -27.45 3.63 -1.07
C LEU A 146 -27.89 5.05 -1.43
N GLY A 147 -28.30 5.28 -2.68
CA GLY A 147 -28.86 6.56 -3.13
C GLY A 147 -30.09 6.98 -2.30
N GLY A 148 -31.02 6.04 -2.09
CA GLY A 148 -32.20 6.25 -1.24
C GLY A 148 -31.85 6.60 0.22
N LYS A 149 -30.87 5.91 0.81
CA LYS A 149 -30.40 6.18 2.19
C LYS A 149 -29.79 7.57 2.32
N VAL A 150 -28.97 8.01 1.36
CA VAL A 150 -28.39 9.37 1.35
C VAL A 150 -29.48 10.41 1.15
N ARG A 151 -30.41 10.18 0.21
CA ARG A 151 -31.55 11.07 -0.05
C ARG A 151 -32.39 11.30 1.21
N ALA A 152 -32.70 10.24 1.95
CA ALA A 152 -33.50 10.33 3.17
C ALA A 152 -32.82 11.14 4.28
N ARG A 153 -31.48 11.13 4.36
CA ARG A 153 -30.73 11.80 5.44
C ARG A 153 -30.28 13.22 5.10
N PHE A 154 -29.93 13.47 3.85
CA PHE A 154 -29.27 14.70 3.40
C PHE A 154 -30.04 15.45 2.30
N GLY A 155 -31.22 14.95 1.92
CA GLY A 155 -32.10 15.58 0.93
C GLY A 155 -31.82 15.16 -0.52
N ALA A 156 -32.68 15.63 -1.42
CA ALA A 156 -32.72 15.21 -2.82
C ALA A 156 -31.41 15.44 -3.58
N SER A 157 -30.79 16.62 -3.42
CA SER A 157 -29.58 16.99 -4.15
C SER A 157 -28.39 16.10 -3.80
N PHE A 158 -28.18 15.81 -2.51
CA PHE A 158 -27.13 14.89 -2.06
C PHE A 158 -27.42 13.44 -2.46
N GLY A 159 -28.68 13.02 -2.40
CA GLY A 159 -29.10 11.70 -2.90
C GLY A 159 -28.78 11.50 -4.38
N ALA A 160 -29.14 12.48 -5.22
CA ALA A 160 -28.86 12.42 -6.67
C ALA A 160 -27.35 12.49 -6.97
N TRP A 161 -26.58 13.27 -6.23
CA TRP A 161 -25.12 13.29 -6.35
C TRP A 161 -24.49 11.95 -5.97
N ALA A 162 -24.97 11.30 -4.90
CA ALA A 162 -24.51 9.99 -4.48
C ALA A 162 -24.84 8.91 -5.52
N GLU A 163 -26.07 8.89 -6.04
CA GLU A 163 -26.48 7.97 -7.11
C GLU A 163 -25.55 8.09 -8.32
N ARG A 164 -25.31 9.30 -8.83
CA ARG A 164 -24.39 9.52 -9.95
C ARG A 164 -22.97 9.04 -9.65
N THR A 165 -22.45 9.36 -8.47
CA THR A 165 -21.10 8.96 -8.05
C THR A 165 -20.95 7.44 -8.01
N PHE A 166 -21.95 6.74 -7.48
CA PHE A 166 -21.94 5.28 -7.41
C PHE A 166 -22.11 4.62 -8.79
N THR A 167 -22.99 5.16 -9.64
CA THR A 167 -23.13 4.68 -11.03
C THR A 167 -21.82 4.85 -11.80
N GLU A 168 -21.16 6.00 -11.66
CA GLU A 168 -19.87 6.26 -12.29
C GLU A 168 -18.78 5.30 -11.76
N PHE A 169 -18.77 5.04 -10.46
CA PHE A 169 -17.84 4.09 -9.86
C PHE A 169 -18.02 2.66 -10.39
N GLU A 170 -19.25 2.18 -10.56
CA GLU A 170 -19.49 0.87 -11.19
C GLU A 170 -19.11 0.84 -12.66
N ARG A 171 -19.37 1.91 -13.41
CA ARG A 171 -18.93 2.02 -14.81
C ARG A 171 -17.41 1.85 -14.90
N GLN A 172 -16.66 2.55 -14.05
CA GLN A 172 -15.20 2.42 -13.99
C GLN A 172 -14.75 1.01 -13.61
N LYS A 173 -15.43 0.34 -12.66
CA LYS A 173 -15.12 -1.05 -12.32
C LYS A 173 -15.35 -1.99 -13.49
N ALA A 174 -16.45 -1.82 -14.23
CA ALA A 174 -16.74 -2.61 -15.42
C ALA A 174 -15.70 -2.38 -16.53
N GLU A 175 -15.24 -1.14 -16.71
CA GLU A 175 -14.17 -0.80 -17.66
C GLU A 175 -12.83 -1.44 -17.27
N LEU A 176 -12.45 -1.37 -15.99
CA LEU A 176 -11.25 -2.04 -15.49
C LEU A 176 -11.32 -3.55 -15.69
N LEU A 177 -12.48 -4.15 -15.41
CA LEU A 177 -12.68 -5.59 -15.58
C LEU A 177 -12.62 -5.99 -17.07
N ALA A 178 -13.22 -5.20 -17.96
CA ALA A 178 -13.17 -5.43 -19.40
C ALA A 178 -11.74 -5.26 -19.99
N GLY A 179 -10.93 -4.39 -19.39
CA GLY A 179 -9.52 -4.19 -19.75
C GLY A 179 -8.55 -5.20 -19.15
N ALA A 180 -9.00 -6.03 -18.19
CA ALA A 180 -8.14 -7.00 -17.52
C ALA A 180 -7.69 -8.11 -18.48
N LYS A 181 -6.43 -8.51 -18.34
CA LYS A 181 -5.79 -9.65 -19.03
C LYS A 181 -5.49 -10.80 -18.08
N LEU A 182 -5.24 -10.49 -16.80
CA LEU A 182 -5.10 -11.48 -15.74
C LEU A 182 -5.99 -11.05 -14.58
N LEU A 183 -6.69 -12.03 -14.00
CA LEU A 183 -7.58 -11.81 -12.86
C LEU A 183 -7.01 -12.49 -11.62
N VAL A 184 -6.96 -11.75 -10.53
CA VAL A 184 -6.52 -12.23 -9.23
C VAL A 184 -7.72 -12.77 -8.47
N PHE A 185 -7.58 -13.98 -7.97
CA PHE A 185 -8.56 -14.72 -7.19
C PHE A 185 -7.97 -15.15 -5.85
N ARG A 186 -8.84 -15.41 -4.89
CA ARG A 186 -8.45 -16.02 -3.62
C ARG A 186 -8.20 -17.51 -3.82
N ALA A 187 -7.09 -18.02 -3.30
CA ALA A 187 -6.71 -19.44 -3.34
C ALA A 187 -7.58 -20.37 -2.46
N GLY A 188 -8.73 -19.90 -1.98
CA GLY A 188 -9.67 -20.71 -1.20
C GLY A 188 -9.08 -21.28 0.10
N ASP A 189 -9.16 -22.61 0.23
CA ASP A 189 -8.69 -23.40 1.37
C ASP A 189 -7.37 -24.14 1.09
N GLY A 190 -6.77 -23.93 -0.07
CA GLY A 190 -5.49 -24.52 -0.46
C GLY A 190 -5.62 -25.88 -1.16
N THR A 191 -6.83 -26.23 -1.59
CA THR A 191 -7.10 -27.42 -2.41
C THR A 191 -7.43 -27.04 -3.86
N VAL A 192 -7.11 -27.91 -4.82
CA VAL A 192 -7.44 -27.70 -6.25
C VAL A 192 -8.95 -27.53 -6.45
N ALA A 193 -9.75 -28.27 -5.70
CA ALA A 193 -11.22 -28.16 -5.73
C ALA A 193 -11.71 -26.73 -5.41
N SER A 194 -11.00 -25.98 -4.54
CA SER A 194 -11.36 -24.62 -4.17
C SER A 194 -11.03 -23.55 -5.23
N LEU A 195 -10.23 -23.89 -6.24
CA LEU A 195 -9.82 -22.95 -7.29
C LEU A 195 -10.91 -22.69 -8.34
N ASP A 196 -11.99 -23.49 -8.31
CA ASP A 196 -12.98 -23.58 -9.39
C ASP A 196 -12.31 -23.77 -10.78
N PRO A 197 -11.59 -24.91 -10.98
CA PRO A 197 -10.74 -25.13 -12.13
C PRO A 197 -11.44 -25.01 -13.49
N ARG A 198 -12.70 -25.45 -13.56
CA ARG A 198 -13.43 -25.59 -14.82
C ARG A 198 -14.06 -24.29 -15.31
N ALA A 199 -14.30 -23.33 -14.42
CA ALA A 199 -14.81 -22.02 -14.81
C ALA A 199 -13.71 -21.00 -15.12
N LYS A 200 -12.47 -21.25 -14.65
CA LYS A 200 -11.41 -20.22 -14.61
C LYS A 200 -10.10 -20.64 -15.27
N ILE A 201 -9.85 -21.93 -15.51
CA ILE A 201 -8.55 -22.43 -16.00
C ILE A 201 -8.77 -23.15 -17.34
N GLY A 202 -8.91 -22.38 -18.42
CA GLY A 202 -9.25 -22.91 -19.75
C GLY A 202 -8.21 -23.88 -20.33
N ASP A 203 -6.94 -23.47 -20.37
CA ASP A 203 -5.82 -24.27 -20.89
C ASP A 203 -5.11 -25.11 -19.81
N GLY A 204 -5.71 -25.21 -18.62
CA GLY A 204 -5.11 -25.87 -17.46
C GLY A 204 -3.99 -25.07 -16.79
N VAL A 205 -3.53 -23.94 -17.35
CA VAL A 205 -2.41 -23.14 -16.82
C VAL A 205 -2.92 -21.95 -16.01
N PHE A 206 -2.30 -21.73 -14.85
CA PHE A 206 -2.63 -20.65 -13.92
C PHE A 206 -1.39 -20.20 -13.16
N TYR A 207 -1.52 -19.09 -12.42
CA TYR A 207 -0.48 -18.61 -11.53
C TYR A 207 -0.88 -18.81 -10.07
N LEU A 208 0.07 -19.18 -9.24
CA LEU A 208 -0.03 -19.14 -7.79
C LEU A 208 0.88 -18.03 -7.29
N MET A 209 0.44 -17.23 -6.33
CA MET A 209 1.23 -16.13 -5.79
C MET A 209 1.20 -16.09 -4.27
N ARG A 210 2.37 -16.15 -3.65
CA ARG A 210 2.58 -16.03 -2.21
C ARG A 210 3.18 -14.67 -1.88
N ASN A 211 2.49 -13.91 -1.04
CA ASN A 211 3.10 -12.82 -0.29
C ASN A 211 3.63 -13.37 1.04
N HIS A 212 4.95 -13.43 1.20
CA HIS A 212 5.59 -14.04 2.39
C HIS A 212 5.35 -13.26 3.68
N TRP A 213 4.90 -12.00 3.59
CA TRP A 213 4.71 -11.15 4.75
C TRP A 213 3.34 -11.19 5.38
N HIS A 214 2.30 -11.60 4.65
CA HIS A 214 0.96 -11.60 5.21
C HIS A 214 -0.03 -12.49 4.44
N PRO A 215 -0.80 -13.35 5.15
CA PRO A 215 -0.59 -13.74 6.55
C PRO A 215 0.69 -14.59 6.68
N PRO A 216 1.52 -14.42 7.74
CA PRO A 216 2.76 -15.19 7.88
C PRO A 216 2.51 -16.71 7.95
N ASP A 217 1.41 -17.13 8.57
CA ASP A 217 1.05 -18.54 8.76
C ASP A 217 0.14 -19.12 7.64
N ASP A 218 -0.14 -18.34 6.60
CA ASP A 218 -0.97 -18.80 5.49
C ASP A 218 -0.15 -19.68 4.53
N THR A 219 -0.37 -20.98 4.61
CA THR A 219 0.25 -22.00 3.76
C THR A 219 -0.63 -22.43 2.58
N THR A 220 -1.70 -21.69 2.28
CA THR A 220 -2.70 -22.06 1.27
C THR A 220 -2.07 -22.24 -0.11
N VAL A 221 -1.18 -21.33 -0.51
CA VAL A 221 -0.52 -21.40 -1.81
C VAL A 221 0.51 -22.52 -1.83
N GLU A 222 1.26 -22.68 -0.75
CA GLU A 222 2.27 -23.73 -0.59
C GLU A 222 1.63 -25.13 -0.64
N ARG A 223 0.44 -25.30 -0.05
CA ARG A 223 -0.33 -26.55 -0.15
C ARG A 223 -0.79 -26.85 -1.57
N LEU A 224 -1.19 -25.83 -2.34
CA LEU A 224 -1.53 -25.98 -3.76
C LEU A 224 -0.31 -26.37 -4.60
N VAL A 225 0.82 -25.70 -4.37
CA VAL A 225 2.11 -26.02 -5.03
C VAL A 225 2.54 -27.45 -4.75
N ALA A 226 2.30 -27.95 -3.54
CA ALA A 226 2.63 -29.32 -3.13
C ALA A 226 1.59 -30.38 -3.57
N SER A 227 0.45 -29.97 -4.16
CA SER A 227 -0.59 -30.90 -4.58
C SER A 227 -0.13 -31.79 -5.74
N PRO A 228 -0.38 -33.11 -5.73
CA PRO A 228 -0.02 -34.00 -6.84
C PRO A 228 -0.76 -33.69 -8.14
N GLU A 229 -1.90 -32.99 -8.05
CA GLU A 229 -2.72 -32.51 -9.18
C GLU A 229 -2.13 -31.26 -9.85
N VAL A 230 -1.12 -30.63 -9.24
CA VAL A 230 -0.51 -29.39 -9.71
C VAL A 230 0.92 -29.67 -10.18
N GLU A 231 1.19 -29.34 -11.44
CA GLU A 231 2.53 -29.33 -12.03
C GLU A 231 3.08 -27.90 -12.02
N VAL A 232 4.19 -27.67 -11.33
CA VAL A 232 4.89 -26.37 -11.38
C VAL A 232 5.73 -26.30 -12.66
N LEU A 233 5.40 -25.37 -13.54
CA LEU A 233 6.11 -25.12 -14.79
C LEU A 233 7.28 -24.15 -14.61
N GLU A 234 7.09 -23.12 -13.77
CA GLU A 234 8.08 -22.07 -13.53
C GLU A 234 7.93 -21.50 -12.12
N THR A 235 9.03 -21.06 -11.52
CA THR A 235 9.03 -20.34 -10.24
C THR A 235 9.85 -19.05 -10.38
N ARG A 236 9.26 -17.92 -9.99
CA ARG A 236 9.93 -16.62 -9.89
C ARG A 236 9.83 -16.08 -8.48
N ALA A 237 10.99 -15.81 -7.88
CA ALA A 237 11.10 -15.23 -6.55
C ALA A 237 11.52 -13.77 -6.65
N PHE A 238 10.81 -12.92 -5.91
CA PHE A 238 11.09 -11.51 -5.72
C PHE A 238 11.20 -11.25 -4.21
N SER A 239 11.67 -10.06 -3.81
CA SER A 239 11.73 -9.71 -2.38
C SER A 239 10.32 -9.79 -1.77
N GLY A 240 10.07 -10.71 -0.83
CA GLY A 240 8.78 -10.85 -0.15
C GLY A 240 7.61 -11.42 -0.97
N VAL A 241 7.80 -11.76 -2.25
CA VAL A 241 6.77 -12.38 -3.12
C VAL A 241 7.35 -13.53 -3.92
N THR A 242 6.61 -14.63 -4.05
CA THR A 242 6.91 -15.68 -5.03
C THR A 242 5.72 -15.91 -5.94
N VAL A 243 5.97 -16.06 -7.23
CA VAL A 243 4.99 -16.41 -8.26
C VAL A 243 5.39 -17.76 -8.87
N TRP A 244 4.46 -18.71 -8.87
CA TRP A 244 4.58 -19.97 -9.59
C TRP A 244 3.66 -19.96 -10.79
N LYS A 245 4.17 -20.36 -11.96
CA LYS A 245 3.36 -20.74 -13.10
C LYS A 245 3.10 -22.23 -12.99
N ALA A 246 1.84 -22.62 -12.99
CA ALA A 246 1.44 -23.99 -12.70
C ALA A 246 0.41 -24.49 -13.72
N ARG A 247 0.29 -25.80 -13.83
CA ARG A 247 -0.69 -26.50 -14.67
C ARG A 247 -1.42 -27.57 -13.86
N LEU A 248 -2.72 -27.71 -14.07
CA LEU A 248 -3.47 -28.87 -13.57
C LEU A 248 -3.20 -30.09 -14.44
N ARG A 249 -2.87 -31.21 -13.81
CA ARG A 249 -2.65 -32.49 -14.47
C ARG A 249 -3.93 -33.15 -14.98
#